data_AF-A0A7X5TPT9-F1
#
_entry.id   AF-A0A7X5TPT9-F1
#
_cell.length_a   1.000
_cell.length_b   1.000
_cell.length_c   1.000
_cell.angle_alpha   90.00
_cell.angle_beta   90.00
_cell.angle_gamma   90.00
#
_symmetry.space_group_name_H-M   'P 1'
#
loop_
_entity.id
_entity.type
_entity.pdbx_description
1 polymer ?
#
loop_
_entity_poly.entity_id
_entity_poly.type
_entity_poly.pdbx_seq_one_letter_code
_entity_poly.pdbx_strand_id
1 'polypeptide(L)'
;MPSRPDARPRTAIPILAAFAAGVLLTLVALHYGHTSARIVPAPSLSTVAPASSSALAAAAEGSADEDIADAWPEDAPTPEQVFTAQPEAMQRALGALAPRTPGKTNIYAIAFGGDGAEDVFRNEAEYVDTLMTTRFGSPGHTLVLENNPATLAKRPLASWTNLEAALDGIARVMDPSQDVLLLYLATHGGNDHSLLVDMDPIPLDQLDPDGLADILAKRPFRWKVVVVNACYSGGYVPKLRGQGTLVLASARTDRTSFGCGADSDITYFGRAWLADGLNATPDFIEAFGKARTAIDGWEKRDALLPSEPQIDIGAGIQDKLEAWRKEASIGPAAPFRAPD
;
A
#
# COMPACT_ATOMS: atom_id res chain seq x y z
N MET A 1 1.54 -76.96 -17.82
CA MET A 1 0.78 -77.77 -16.82
C MET A 1 1.71 -78.07 -15.65
N PRO A 2 1.23 -78.10 -14.39
CA PRO A 2 0.67 -76.98 -13.62
C PRO A 2 1.50 -76.79 -12.32
N SER A 3 1.39 -75.67 -11.60
CA SER A 3 0.58 -75.62 -10.37
C SER A 3 0.28 -74.18 -9.94
N ARG A 4 -1.02 -73.88 -10.05
CA ARG A 4 -1.96 -73.02 -9.29
C ARG A 4 -1.51 -72.13 -8.09
N PRO A 5 -2.36 -71.13 -7.74
CA PRO A 5 -2.00 -69.80 -7.28
C PRO A 5 -2.16 -69.61 -5.77
N ASP A 6 -1.43 -68.64 -5.22
CA ASP A 6 -1.68 -68.13 -3.87
C ASP A 6 -2.63 -66.93 -3.89
N ALA A 7 -3.56 -66.99 -2.94
CA ALA A 7 -4.65 -66.06 -2.74
C ALA A 7 -4.38 -65.17 -1.52
N ARG A 8 -5.08 -64.02 -1.50
CA ARG A 8 -5.47 -63.13 -0.36
C ARG A 8 -4.79 -61.75 -0.38
N PRO A 9 -5.37 -60.74 0.31
CA PRO A 9 -6.76 -60.30 0.20
C PRO A 9 -6.86 -58.75 0.08
N ARG A 10 -8.05 -58.31 -0.33
CA ARG A 10 -8.49 -56.92 -0.51
C ARG A 10 -8.43 -56.13 0.81
N THR A 11 -7.56 -55.12 0.88
CA THR A 11 -7.54 -54.07 1.90
C THR A 11 -8.51 -52.94 1.52
N ALA A 12 -9.81 -53.17 1.68
CA ALA A 12 -10.84 -52.15 1.40
C ALA A 12 -11.97 -52.11 2.46
N ILE A 13 -11.67 -52.47 3.71
CA ILE A 13 -12.69 -52.56 4.78
C ILE A 13 -12.45 -51.67 6.03
N PRO A 14 -11.26 -51.10 6.36
CA PRO A 14 -11.16 -50.34 7.61
C PRO A 14 -11.66 -48.88 7.52
N ILE A 15 -11.92 -48.33 6.32
CA ILE A 15 -12.28 -46.90 6.16
C ILE A 15 -13.78 -46.63 6.36
N LEU A 16 -14.65 -47.62 6.14
CA LEU A 16 -16.11 -47.47 6.32
C LEU A 16 -16.56 -47.55 7.79
N ALA A 17 -15.75 -48.13 8.69
CA ALA A 17 -16.11 -48.26 10.11
C ALA A 17 -15.88 -46.97 10.92
N ALA A 18 -14.96 -46.09 10.49
CA ALA A 18 -14.68 -44.84 11.20
C ALA A 18 -15.75 -43.75 10.94
N PHE A 19 -16.42 -43.79 9.78
CA PHE A 19 -17.42 -42.77 9.41
C PHE A 19 -18.77 -42.98 10.12
N ALA A 20 -19.16 -44.23 10.40
CA ALA A 20 -20.41 -44.55 11.08
C ALA A 20 -20.40 -44.19 12.59
N ALA A 21 -19.23 -44.21 13.24
CA ALA A 21 -19.10 -43.87 14.66
C ALA A 21 -19.22 -42.34 14.93
N GLY A 22 -18.76 -41.51 13.99
CA GLY A 22 -18.81 -40.05 14.11
C GLY A 22 -20.23 -39.47 13.95
N VAL A 23 -21.03 -40.03 13.04
CA VAL A 23 -22.41 -39.57 12.78
C VAL A 23 -23.37 -39.93 13.92
N LEU A 24 -23.11 -41.01 14.66
CA LEU A 24 -23.95 -41.39 15.81
C LEU A 24 -23.71 -40.49 17.05
N LEU A 25 -22.50 -39.96 17.22
CA LEU A 25 -22.11 -39.11 18.35
C LEU A 25 -22.66 -37.68 18.25
N THR A 26 -22.81 -37.15 17.03
CA THR A 26 -23.42 -35.83 16.79
C THR A 26 -24.95 -35.84 16.90
N LEU A 27 -25.61 -36.95 16.57
CA LEU A 27 -27.08 -37.06 16.70
C LEU A 27 -27.56 -37.22 18.15
N VAL A 28 -26.76 -37.80 19.05
CA VAL A 28 -27.11 -37.95 20.47
C VAL A 28 -26.98 -36.62 21.24
N ALA A 29 -25.99 -35.78 20.89
CA ALA A 29 -25.80 -34.46 21.51
C ALA A 29 -26.92 -33.47 21.15
N LEU A 30 -27.50 -33.58 19.94
CA LEU A 30 -28.62 -32.75 19.49
C LEU A 30 -30.00 -33.24 20.00
N HIS A 31 -30.11 -34.46 20.54
CA HIS A 31 -31.36 -34.99 21.10
C HIS A 31 -31.50 -34.84 22.63
N TYR A 32 -30.43 -34.50 23.36
CA TYR A 32 -30.43 -34.45 24.83
C TYR A 32 -30.01 -33.10 25.45
N GLY A 33 -29.80 -32.07 24.62
CA GLY A 33 -29.26 -30.77 25.05
C GLY A 33 -30.28 -29.65 25.28
N HIS A 34 -31.41 -29.88 25.94
CA HIS A 34 -32.25 -28.77 26.46
C HIS A 34 -32.93 -29.17 27.78
N THR A 35 -32.29 -28.84 28.89
CA THR A 35 -32.92 -28.85 30.22
C THR A 35 -33.21 -27.41 30.64
N SER A 36 -34.46 -26.99 30.43
CA SER A 36 -35.02 -25.76 30.99
C SER A 36 -35.13 -25.90 32.52
N ALA A 37 -34.30 -25.16 33.26
CA ALA A 37 -34.45 -25.06 34.71
C ALA A 37 -35.66 -24.17 35.04
N ARG A 38 -36.70 -24.78 35.62
CA ARG A 38 -37.85 -24.08 36.22
C ARG A 38 -37.43 -23.43 37.54
N ILE A 39 -37.65 -22.12 37.65
CA ILE A 39 -37.52 -21.36 38.89
C ILE A 39 -38.89 -21.33 39.59
N VAL A 40 -38.90 -21.67 40.88
CA VAL A 40 -40.06 -21.64 41.79
C VAL A 40 -40.08 -20.30 42.53
N PRO A 41 -41.23 -19.61 42.73
CA PRO A 41 -41.27 -18.36 43.46
C PRO A 41 -41.53 -18.57 44.97
N ALA A 42 -40.88 -17.75 45.80
CA ALA A 42 -41.18 -17.58 47.23
C ALA A 42 -41.01 -16.10 47.62
N PRO A 43 -41.65 -15.62 48.70
CA PRO A 43 -42.40 -14.36 48.70
C PRO A 43 -41.61 -13.13 49.13
N SER A 44 -42.27 -11.99 48.86
CA SER A 44 -41.86 -10.60 49.00
C SER A 44 -41.63 -10.12 50.44
N LEU A 45 -40.54 -9.38 50.62
CA LEU A 45 -40.38 -8.41 51.70
C LEU A 45 -39.96 -7.06 51.12
N SER A 46 -40.76 -6.04 51.43
CA SER A 46 -40.57 -4.64 51.07
C SER A 46 -39.38 -4.04 51.79
N THR A 47 -38.51 -3.35 51.06
CA THR A 47 -37.75 -2.21 51.57
C THR A 47 -37.77 -1.09 50.53
N VAL A 48 -37.95 0.13 51.03
CA VAL A 48 -38.23 1.36 50.30
C VAL A 48 -36.94 2.19 50.24
N ALA A 49 -36.60 2.72 49.05
CA ALA A 49 -35.98 4.04 48.75
C ALA A 49 -35.25 3.99 47.36
N PRO A 50 -34.93 5.12 46.70
CA PRO A 50 -35.87 5.88 45.87
C PRO A 50 -35.40 6.13 44.42
N ALA A 51 -36.39 6.52 43.59
CA ALA A 51 -36.32 7.38 42.40
C ALA A 51 -35.39 7.03 41.23
N SER A 52 -35.99 6.35 40.27
CA SER A 52 -35.60 6.21 38.86
C SER A 52 -35.77 7.53 38.07
N SER A 53 -34.91 7.75 37.09
CA SER A 53 -35.31 8.33 35.79
C SER A 53 -34.51 7.65 34.67
N SER A 54 -34.91 6.44 34.32
CA SER A 54 -34.59 5.80 33.05
C SER A 54 -35.92 5.55 32.34
N ALA A 55 -36.24 6.37 31.34
CA ALA A 55 -37.31 6.07 30.40
C ALA A 55 -36.67 5.40 29.17
N LEU A 56 -36.78 4.07 29.13
CA LEU A 56 -36.77 3.32 27.87
C LEU A 56 -38.11 3.59 27.17
N ALA A 57 -38.05 3.98 25.89
CA ALA A 57 -39.14 3.76 24.95
C ALA A 57 -38.60 2.99 23.73
N ALA A 58 -38.92 1.70 23.74
CA ALA A 58 -39.24 0.81 22.62
C ALA A 58 -38.67 1.13 21.22
N ALA A 59 -37.76 0.26 20.82
CA ALA A 59 -37.70 -0.47 19.55
C ALA A 59 -38.50 0.11 18.35
N ALA A 60 -37.75 0.68 17.40
CA ALA A 60 -37.99 0.45 15.99
C ALA A 60 -36.84 -0.44 15.49
N GLU A 61 -37.18 -1.65 15.06
CA GLU A 61 -36.30 -2.49 14.25
C GLU A 61 -36.07 -1.77 12.92
N GLY A 62 -34.98 -1.03 12.83
CA GLY A 62 -34.34 -0.68 11.58
C GLY A 62 -33.07 -1.52 11.50
N SER A 63 -33.05 -2.51 10.62
CA SER A 63 -31.83 -3.19 10.20
C SER A 63 -30.87 -2.15 9.64
N ALA A 64 -29.95 -1.67 10.46
CA ALA A 64 -28.76 -0.99 9.97
C ALA A 64 -27.76 -2.06 9.52
N ASP A 65 -28.14 -2.78 8.45
CA ASP A 65 -27.18 -3.02 7.38
C ASP A 65 -27.03 -1.64 6.70
N GLU A 66 -26.33 -0.72 7.35
CA GLU A 66 -25.76 0.40 6.61
C GLU A 66 -24.56 -0.20 5.87
N ASP A 67 -24.88 -0.71 4.69
CA ASP A 67 -23.96 -1.15 3.67
C ASP A 67 -22.82 -0.12 3.55
N ILE A 68 -21.62 -0.48 4.03
CA ILE A 68 -20.35 0.16 3.64
C ILE A 68 -20.02 -0.22 2.17
N ALA A 69 -21.02 -0.61 1.38
CA ALA A 69 -20.87 -1.18 0.05
C ALA A 69 -20.98 -0.16 -1.10
N ASP A 70 -21.18 1.13 -0.83
CA ASP A 70 -21.37 2.16 -1.87
C ASP A 70 -20.38 3.34 -1.75
N ALA A 71 -19.07 3.06 -1.79
CA ALA A 71 -18.04 4.09 -1.98
C ALA A 71 -17.66 4.30 -3.46
N TRP A 72 -18.22 3.50 -4.37
CA TRP A 72 -17.96 3.62 -5.81
C TRP A 72 -18.81 4.75 -6.43
N PRO A 73 -18.23 5.69 -7.21
CA PRO A 73 -19.02 6.78 -7.78
C PRO A 73 -20.08 6.27 -8.77
N GLU A 74 -21.32 6.76 -8.65
CA GLU A 74 -22.43 6.37 -9.55
C GLU A 74 -22.12 6.65 -11.03
N ASP A 75 -21.38 7.74 -11.30
CA ASP A 75 -21.01 8.18 -12.65
C ASP A 75 -19.64 7.60 -13.13
N ALA A 76 -19.02 6.70 -12.37
CA ALA A 76 -17.76 6.06 -12.75
C ALA A 76 -17.98 4.79 -13.60
N PRO A 77 -16.98 4.36 -14.39
CA PRO A 77 -17.00 3.02 -14.99
C PRO A 77 -17.14 1.96 -13.89
N THR A 78 -17.80 0.84 -14.18
CA THR A 78 -17.95 -0.23 -13.18
C THR A 78 -16.59 -0.81 -12.78
N PRO A 79 -16.47 -1.44 -11.60
CA PRO A 79 -15.22 -2.10 -11.19
C PRO A 79 -14.69 -3.09 -12.24
N GLU A 80 -15.57 -3.85 -12.89
CA GLU A 80 -15.22 -4.76 -13.99
C GLU A 80 -14.67 -4.00 -15.22
N GLN A 81 -15.28 -2.86 -15.59
CA GLN A 81 -14.80 -2.03 -16.69
C GLN A 81 -13.42 -1.43 -16.38
N VAL A 82 -13.20 -0.95 -15.16
CA VAL A 82 -11.89 -0.42 -14.74
C VAL A 82 -10.84 -1.52 -14.78
N PHE A 83 -11.14 -2.69 -14.21
CA PHE A 83 -10.20 -3.82 -14.18
C PHE A 83 -9.83 -4.31 -15.58
N THR A 84 -10.82 -4.47 -16.46
CA THR A 84 -10.58 -4.95 -17.84
C THR A 84 -9.88 -3.91 -18.73
N ALA A 85 -9.97 -2.61 -18.40
CA ALA A 85 -9.30 -1.53 -19.14
C ALA A 85 -7.81 -1.37 -18.77
N GLN A 86 -7.30 -2.04 -17.73
CA GLN A 86 -5.92 -1.83 -17.24
C GLN A 86 -4.82 -2.04 -18.29
N PRO A 87 -4.86 -3.07 -19.15
CA PRO A 87 -3.83 -3.24 -20.19
C PRO A 87 -3.74 -2.05 -21.15
N GLU A 88 -4.88 -1.49 -21.55
CA GLU A 88 -4.92 -0.33 -22.44
C GLU A 88 -4.49 0.94 -21.71
N ALA A 89 -4.91 1.13 -20.46
CA ALA A 89 -4.47 2.24 -19.61
C ALA A 89 -2.95 2.24 -19.44
N MET A 90 -2.35 1.07 -19.16
CA MET A 90 -0.90 0.90 -19.07
C MET A 90 -0.20 1.18 -20.41
N GLN A 91 -0.75 0.71 -21.53
CA GLN A 91 -0.18 1.00 -22.85
C GLN A 91 -0.18 2.50 -23.15
N ARG A 92 -1.27 3.22 -22.85
CA ARG A 92 -1.34 4.67 -23.00
C ARG A 92 -0.34 5.40 -22.10
N ALA A 93 -0.28 5.04 -20.81
CA ALA A 93 0.62 5.65 -19.85
C ALA A 93 2.10 5.45 -20.24
N LEU A 94 2.48 4.23 -20.63
CA LEU A 94 3.83 3.92 -21.10
C LEU A 94 4.16 4.61 -22.43
N GLY A 95 3.20 4.68 -23.35
CA GLY A 95 3.38 5.36 -24.64
C GLY A 95 3.53 6.87 -24.53
N ALA A 96 3.11 7.46 -23.41
CA ALA A 96 3.27 8.89 -23.11
C ALA A 96 4.64 9.24 -22.50
N LEU A 97 5.45 8.25 -22.12
CA LEU A 97 6.78 8.50 -21.58
C LEU A 97 7.69 9.12 -22.64
N ALA A 98 8.35 10.23 -22.29
CA ALA A 98 9.33 10.86 -23.15
C ALA A 98 10.60 10.00 -23.25
N PRO A 99 11.24 9.97 -24.43
CA PRO A 99 12.47 9.22 -24.62
C PRO A 99 13.61 9.84 -23.81
N ARG A 100 14.58 9.01 -23.43
CA ARG A 100 15.75 9.48 -22.68
C ARG A 100 16.51 10.54 -23.48
N THR A 101 17.11 11.50 -22.78
CA THR A 101 18.05 12.42 -23.40
C THR A 101 19.44 11.75 -23.46
N PRO A 102 20.02 11.54 -24.66
CA PRO A 102 21.34 10.93 -24.78
C PRO A 102 22.45 11.79 -24.18
N GLY A 103 23.51 11.14 -23.69
CA GLY A 103 24.72 11.82 -23.22
C GLY A 103 24.66 12.44 -21.83
N LYS A 104 23.53 12.33 -21.12
CA LYS A 104 23.40 12.71 -19.71
C LYS A 104 22.68 11.65 -18.90
N THR A 105 22.78 11.73 -17.58
CA THR A 105 21.95 10.90 -16.69
C THR A 105 20.51 11.40 -16.70
N ASN A 106 19.55 10.52 -16.95
CA ASN A 106 18.11 10.80 -16.82
C ASN A 106 17.59 10.20 -15.51
N ILE A 107 16.51 10.79 -14.98
CA ILE A 107 15.71 10.16 -13.94
C ILE A 107 14.34 9.85 -14.52
N TYR A 108 13.90 8.62 -14.32
CA TYR A 108 12.55 8.15 -14.58
C TYR A 108 11.88 7.79 -13.26
N ALA A 109 10.62 8.20 -13.09
CA ALA A 109 9.89 7.99 -11.87
C ALA A 109 8.69 7.06 -12.07
N ILE A 110 8.44 6.21 -11.09
CA ILE A 110 7.13 5.58 -10.85
C ILE A 110 6.60 6.17 -9.55
N ALA A 111 5.45 6.80 -9.61
CA ALA A 111 4.71 7.25 -8.43
C ALA A 111 3.53 6.31 -8.22
N PHE A 112 3.38 5.77 -7.02
CA PHE A 112 2.39 4.76 -6.67
C PHE A 112 1.58 5.22 -5.46
N GLY A 113 0.32 5.59 -5.67
CA GLY A 113 -0.66 5.90 -4.62
C GLY A 113 -1.57 4.71 -4.37
N GLY A 114 -1.37 3.97 -3.28
CA GLY A 114 -1.88 2.60 -3.14
C GLY A 114 -3.28 2.46 -2.57
N ASP A 115 -3.76 3.40 -1.77
CA ASP A 115 -5.10 3.34 -1.17
C ASP A 115 -6.02 4.40 -1.80
N GLY A 116 -7.16 3.94 -2.34
CA GLY A 116 -8.19 4.78 -2.93
C GLY A 116 -9.19 5.39 -1.94
N ALA A 117 -9.16 5.01 -0.67
CA ALA A 117 -10.03 5.56 0.37
C ALA A 117 -9.62 6.98 0.79
N GLU A 118 -8.33 7.34 0.67
CA GLU A 118 -7.84 8.68 1.00
C GLU A 118 -7.10 9.36 -0.17
N ASP A 119 -7.52 10.60 -0.45
CA ASP A 119 -6.96 11.44 -1.51
C ASP A 119 -5.46 11.74 -1.32
N VAL A 120 -4.97 11.70 -0.09
CA VAL A 120 -3.58 12.01 0.28
C VAL A 120 -2.55 11.27 -0.59
N PHE A 121 -2.82 10.01 -0.93
CA PHE A 121 -1.87 9.18 -1.68
C PHE A 121 -1.88 9.50 -3.18
N ARG A 122 -3.06 9.75 -3.77
CA ARG A 122 -3.20 10.34 -5.12
C ARG A 122 -2.44 11.66 -5.19
N ASN A 123 -2.70 12.55 -4.23
CA ASN A 123 -2.13 13.90 -4.20
C ASN A 123 -0.59 13.87 -4.21
N GLU A 124 0.02 12.97 -3.42
CA GLU A 124 1.46 12.78 -3.43
C GLU A 124 1.98 12.20 -4.74
N ALA A 125 1.29 11.18 -5.29
CA ALA A 125 1.71 10.54 -6.53
C ALA A 125 1.69 11.51 -7.73
N GLU A 126 0.64 12.33 -7.86
CA GLU A 126 0.57 13.37 -8.89
C GLU A 126 1.58 14.50 -8.64
N TYR A 127 1.86 14.81 -7.38
CA TYR A 127 2.85 15.82 -7.05
C TYR A 127 4.30 15.38 -7.36
N VAL A 128 4.60 14.07 -7.29
CA VAL A 128 5.87 13.54 -7.82
C VAL A 128 6.04 13.91 -9.29
N ASP A 129 5.01 13.76 -10.12
CA ASP A 129 5.08 14.13 -11.54
C ASP A 129 5.29 15.64 -11.73
N THR A 130 4.61 16.46 -10.92
CA THR A 130 4.79 17.91 -10.91
C THR A 130 6.25 18.27 -10.60
N LEU A 131 6.85 17.70 -9.56
CA LEU A 131 8.25 17.94 -9.19
C LEU A 131 9.22 17.48 -10.28
N MET A 132 9.01 16.28 -10.83
CA MET A 132 9.83 15.72 -11.89
C MET A 132 9.83 16.61 -13.14
N THR A 133 8.65 17.08 -13.53
CA THR A 133 8.44 17.93 -14.70
C THR A 133 9.01 19.34 -14.50
N THR A 134 8.65 20.00 -13.41
CA THR A 134 8.90 21.45 -13.24
C THR A 134 10.25 21.74 -12.63
N ARG A 135 10.71 20.90 -11.70
CA ARG A 135 11.90 21.15 -10.89
C ARG A 135 13.07 20.26 -11.27
N PHE A 136 12.85 18.98 -11.56
CA PHE A 136 13.94 18.07 -11.91
C PHE A 136 14.18 17.94 -13.42
N GLY A 137 13.57 18.83 -14.22
CA GLY A 137 13.84 18.95 -15.65
C GLY A 137 13.65 17.63 -16.41
N SER A 138 12.72 16.79 -15.94
CA SER A 138 12.41 15.47 -16.47
C SER A 138 10.94 15.37 -16.91
N PRO A 139 10.45 16.30 -17.76
CA PRO A 139 9.07 16.30 -18.23
C PRO A 139 8.76 15.00 -18.99
N GLY A 140 7.63 14.37 -18.65
CA GLY A 140 7.21 13.12 -19.29
C GLY A 140 8.05 11.90 -18.90
N HIS A 141 8.85 11.98 -17.84
CA HIS A 141 9.61 10.82 -17.32
C HIS A 141 8.95 10.15 -16.11
N THR A 142 7.72 10.54 -15.75
CA THR A 142 6.98 9.95 -14.64
C THR A 142 5.85 9.07 -15.16
N LEU A 143 5.71 7.89 -14.61
CA LEU A 143 4.51 7.06 -14.73
C LEU A 143 3.80 7.07 -13.37
N VAL A 144 2.58 7.59 -13.35
CA VAL A 144 1.72 7.61 -12.16
C VAL A 144 0.79 6.40 -12.20
N LEU A 145 0.87 5.57 -11.17
CA LEU A 145 -0.06 4.52 -10.83
C LEU A 145 -0.82 4.97 -9.57
N GLU A 146 -2.14 5.00 -9.60
CA GLU A 146 -2.89 5.46 -8.43
C GLU A 146 -4.25 4.79 -8.33
N ASN A 147 -4.68 4.56 -7.09
CA ASN A 147 -6.02 4.17 -6.76
C ASN A 147 -6.74 5.39 -6.23
N ASN A 148 -7.81 5.81 -6.91
CA ASN A 148 -8.69 6.88 -6.46
C ASN A 148 -9.99 6.89 -7.27
N PRO A 149 -11.17 7.06 -6.64
CA PRO A 149 -12.45 7.15 -7.36
C PRO A 149 -12.49 8.21 -8.47
N ALA A 150 -11.79 9.34 -8.31
CA ALA A 150 -11.83 10.45 -9.26
C ALA A 150 -10.99 10.23 -10.54
N THR A 151 -10.17 9.18 -10.58
CA THR A 151 -9.17 8.97 -11.64
C THR A 151 -9.22 7.60 -12.31
N LEU A 152 -10.24 6.79 -11.99
CA LEU A 152 -10.50 5.45 -12.53
C LEU A 152 -10.43 5.33 -14.08
N ALA A 153 -10.83 6.37 -14.81
CA ALA A 153 -10.78 6.39 -16.28
C ALA A 153 -9.54 7.08 -16.86
N LYS A 154 -8.73 7.74 -16.02
CA LYS A 154 -7.63 8.64 -16.43
C LYS A 154 -6.26 8.00 -16.21
N ARG A 155 -6.09 7.26 -15.11
CA ARG A 155 -4.81 6.70 -14.69
C ARG A 155 -4.90 5.17 -14.59
N PRO A 156 -3.81 4.45 -14.88
CA PRO A 156 -3.73 3.04 -14.50
C PRO A 156 -3.76 2.90 -12.98
N LEU A 157 -4.40 1.83 -12.50
CA LEU A 157 -4.49 1.53 -11.08
C LEU A 157 -3.11 1.26 -10.49
N ALA A 158 -2.91 1.68 -9.25
CA ALA A 158 -1.85 1.19 -8.40
C ALA A 158 -2.16 -0.27 -8.04
N SER A 159 -1.52 -1.19 -8.74
CA SER A 159 -1.62 -2.64 -8.49
C SER A 159 -0.27 -3.30 -8.64
N TRP A 160 -0.08 -4.48 -8.03
CA TRP A 160 1.12 -5.29 -8.22
C TRP A 160 1.41 -5.52 -9.71
N THR A 161 0.40 -5.97 -10.46
CA THR A 161 0.52 -6.27 -11.89
C THR A 161 0.94 -5.04 -12.70
N ASN A 162 0.34 -3.88 -12.43
CA ASN A 162 0.70 -2.64 -13.14
C ASN A 162 2.06 -2.10 -12.71
N LEU A 163 2.49 -2.29 -11.46
CA LEU A 163 3.84 -1.93 -11.00
C LEU A 163 4.90 -2.73 -11.76
N GLU A 164 4.70 -4.03 -11.93
CA GLU A 164 5.60 -4.87 -12.74
C GLU A 164 5.65 -4.42 -14.20
N ALA A 165 4.49 -4.13 -14.80
CA ALA A 165 4.40 -3.63 -16.17
C ALA A 165 5.05 -2.23 -16.32
N ALA A 166 4.90 -1.35 -15.34
CA ALA A 166 5.53 -0.03 -15.30
C ALA A 166 7.05 -0.14 -15.22
N LEU A 167 7.56 -1.02 -14.35
CA LEU A 167 8.99 -1.29 -14.24
C LEU A 167 9.55 -1.86 -15.57
N ASP A 168 8.86 -2.81 -16.20
CA ASP A 168 9.28 -3.35 -17.49
C ASP A 168 9.28 -2.28 -18.60
N GLY A 169 8.26 -1.43 -18.61
CA GLY A 169 8.14 -0.36 -19.58
C GLY A 169 9.21 0.72 -19.41
N ILE A 170 9.46 1.18 -18.18
CA ILE A 170 10.53 2.15 -17.91
C ILE A 170 11.90 1.58 -18.27
N ALA A 171 12.18 0.31 -17.96
CA ALA A 171 13.43 -0.34 -18.33
C ALA A 171 13.70 -0.36 -19.85
N ARG A 172 12.66 -0.24 -20.68
CA ARG A 172 12.78 -0.17 -22.14
C ARG A 172 13.00 1.26 -22.67
N VAL A 173 12.59 2.28 -21.93
CA VAL A 173 12.67 3.70 -22.36
C VAL A 173 13.93 4.38 -21.82
N MET A 174 14.37 4.01 -20.61
CA MET A 174 15.62 4.48 -20.02
C MET A 174 16.83 3.62 -20.43
N ASP A 175 18.05 4.07 -20.14
CA ASP A 175 19.24 3.21 -20.08
C ASP A 175 19.46 2.72 -18.65
N PRO A 176 19.16 1.45 -18.30
CA PRO A 176 19.21 0.97 -16.92
C PRO A 176 20.61 0.99 -16.28
N SER A 177 21.66 1.12 -17.09
CA SER A 177 23.05 1.20 -16.62
C SER A 177 23.49 2.64 -16.27
N GLN A 178 22.85 3.63 -16.89
CA GLN A 178 23.18 5.05 -16.79
C GLN A 178 22.12 5.86 -16.07
N ASP A 179 20.85 5.62 -16.33
CA ASP A 179 19.74 6.42 -15.81
C ASP A 179 19.31 5.91 -14.42
N VAL A 180 18.60 6.74 -13.67
CA VAL A 180 18.13 6.43 -12.31
C VAL A 180 16.63 6.16 -12.33
N LEU A 181 16.21 5.05 -11.71
CA LEU A 181 14.81 4.81 -11.38
C LEU A 181 14.49 5.45 -10.02
N LEU A 182 13.49 6.31 -9.94
CA LEU A 182 12.86 6.75 -8.71
C LEU A 182 11.53 6.00 -8.54
N LEU A 183 11.41 5.16 -7.52
CA LEU A 183 10.15 4.52 -7.14
C LEU A 183 9.65 5.17 -5.85
N TYR A 184 8.50 5.84 -5.93
CA TYR A 184 7.83 6.47 -4.80
C TYR A 184 6.53 5.73 -4.50
N LEU A 185 6.45 5.09 -3.33
CA LEU A 185 5.29 4.34 -2.85
C LEU A 185 4.66 5.11 -1.69
N ALA A 186 3.39 5.48 -1.80
CA ALA A 186 2.63 6.12 -0.73
C ALA A 186 1.30 5.40 -0.52
N THR A 187 1.10 4.87 0.69
CA THR A 187 -0.09 4.14 1.11
C THR A 187 -0.03 3.87 2.62
N HIS A 188 -1.04 3.22 3.19
CA HIS A 188 -0.96 2.67 4.55
C HIS A 188 -0.05 1.44 4.62
N GLY A 189 0.40 1.14 5.85
CA GLY A 189 1.25 -0.02 6.11
C GLY A 189 0.83 -0.77 7.37
N GLY A 190 0.88 -2.10 7.30
CA GLY A 190 0.64 -3.02 8.41
C GLY A 190 1.87 -3.22 9.28
N ASN A 191 1.67 -3.67 10.53
CA ASN A 191 2.77 -4.03 11.43
C ASN A 191 3.55 -5.28 10.98
N ASP A 192 3.02 -6.03 10.04
CA ASP A 192 3.66 -7.12 9.29
C ASP A 192 4.44 -6.62 8.07
N HIS A 193 4.51 -5.30 7.87
CA HIS A 193 5.16 -4.60 6.76
C HIS A 193 4.48 -4.79 5.41
N SER A 194 3.24 -5.29 5.37
CA SER A 194 2.42 -5.19 4.16
C SER A 194 2.10 -3.72 3.86
N LEU A 195 2.07 -3.35 2.58
CA LEU A 195 1.57 -2.06 2.12
C LEU A 195 0.19 -2.26 1.51
N LEU A 196 -0.75 -1.41 1.93
CA LEU A 196 -2.11 -1.47 1.46
C LEU A 196 -2.17 -1.13 -0.03
N VAL A 197 -2.85 -1.97 -0.80
CA VAL A 197 -3.20 -1.71 -2.19
C VAL A 197 -4.69 -1.94 -2.30
N ASP A 198 -5.45 -0.86 -2.37
CA ASP A 198 -6.91 -0.92 -2.32
C ASP A 198 -7.59 0.04 -3.28
N MET A 199 -8.64 -0.47 -3.92
CA MET A 199 -9.59 0.26 -4.73
C MET A 199 -10.91 -0.54 -4.72
N ASP A 200 -11.51 -0.68 -3.54
CA ASP A 200 -12.73 -1.46 -3.33
C ASP A 200 -13.81 -1.13 -4.38
N PRO A 201 -14.48 -2.13 -5.00
CA PRO A 201 -14.40 -3.57 -4.73
C PRO A 201 -13.46 -4.36 -5.65
N ILE A 202 -12.46 -3.72 -6.26
CA ILE A 202 -11.51 -4.41 -7.13
C ILE A 202 -10.52 -5.22 -6.27
N PRO A 203 -10.40 -6.55 -6.49
CA PRO A 203 -9.50 -7.38 -5.70
C PRO A 203 -8.04 -7.16 -6.14
N LEU A 204 -7.28 -6.40 -5.36
CA LEU A 204 -5.88 -6.08 -5.63
C LEU A 204 -4.92 -6.77 -4.64
N ASP A 205 -3.77 -7.19 -5.15
CA ASP A 205 -2.71 -7.79 -4.35
C ASP A 205 -1.93 -6.72 -3.57
N GLN A 206 -1.75 -6.98 -2.27
CA GLN A 206 -0.98 -6.13 -1.36
C GLN A 206 0.51 -6.20 -1.69
N LEU A 207 1.28 -5.13 -1.42
CA LEU A 207 2.74 -5.20 -1.57
C LEU A 207 3.41 -5.70 -0.29
N ASP A 208 4.50 -6.45 -0.41
CA ASP A 208 5.32 -6.90 0.73
C ASP A 208 6.82 -6.66 0.47
N PRO A 209 7.67 -6.64 1.52
CA PRO A 209 9.10 -6.35 1.37
C PRO A 209 9.87 -7.33 0.49
N ASP A 210 9.54 -8.62 0.53
CA ASP A 210 10.25 -9.66 -0.20
C ASP A 210 9.88 -9.62 -1.68
N GLY A 211 8.59 -9.57 -1.99
CA GLY A 211 8.15 -9.52 -3.37
C GLY A 211 8.53 -8.20 -4.06
N LEU A 212 8.53 -7.05 -3.38
CA LEU A 212 9.03 -5.79 -3.95
C LEU A 212 10.53 -5.88 -4.29
N ALA A 213 11.34 -6.45 -3.38
CA ALA A 213 12.76 -6.66 -3.63
C ALA A 213 12.98 -7.62 -4.81
N ASP A 214 12.20 -8.69 -4.91
CA ASP A 214 12.27 -9.67 -6.00
C ASP A 214 11.94 -9.05 -7.35
N ILE A 215 10.87 -8.27 -7.47
CA ILE A 215 10.49 -7.64 -8.75
C ILE A 215 11.54 -6.62 -9.19
N LEU A 216 12.17 -5.89 -8.26
CA LEU A 216 13.26 -4.97 -8.58
C LEU A 216 14.56 -5.69 -8.96
N ALA A 217 14.85 -6.83 -8.34
CA ALA A 217 16.04 -7.64 -8.61
C ALA A 217 16.00 -8.36 -9.97
N LYS A 218 14.79 -8.70 -10.46
CA LYS A 218 14.57 -9.30 -11.78
C LYS A 218 14.85 -8.34 -12.95
N ARG A 219 15.09 -7.06 -12.67
CA ARG A 219 15.18 -6.00 -13.68
C ARG A 219 16.54 -5.29 -13.65
N PRO A 220 17.04 -4.78 -14.78
CA PRO A 220 18.44 -4.38 -14.93
C PRO A 220 18.79 -2.99 -14.35
N PHE A 221 17.95 -2.43 -13.47
CA PHE A 221 18.18 -1.10 -12.90
C PHE A 221 19.43 -1.10 -12.02
N ARG A 222 20.51 -0.46 -12.48
CA ARG A 222 21.74 -0.29 -11.70
C ARG A 222 21.60 0.78 -10.63
N TRP A 223 20.88 1.85 -10.94
CA TRP A 223 20.72 3.01 -10.06
C TRP A 223 19.26 3.20 -9.70
N LYS A 224 18.97 3.15 -8.40
CA LYS A 224 17.60 3.18 -7.88
C LYS A 224 17.52 4.11 -6.67
N VAL A 225 16.43 4.86 -6.59
CA VAL A 225 15.95 5.53 -5.39
C VAL A 225 14.59 4.93 -5.08
N VAL A 226 14.44 4.25 -3.94
CA VAL A 226 13.18 3.65 -3.53
C VAL A 226 12.71 4.33 -2.25
N VAL A 227 11.54 4.93 -2.32
CA VAL A 227 10.92 5.68 -1.22
C VAL A 227 9.66 4.95 -0.82
N VAL A 228 9.61 4.48 0.43
CA VAL A 228 8.46 3.78 0.99
C VAL A 228 7.83 4.68 2.05
N ASN A 229 6.77 5.39 1.67
CA ASN A 229 6.01 6.26 2.54
C ASN A 229 4.78 5.52 3.09
N ALA A 230 4.95 4.84 4.23
CA ALA A 230 3.89 4.12 4.92
C ALA A 230 4.28 3.84 6.38
N CYS A 231 3.29 3.48 7.21
CA CYS A 231 3.53 2.94 8.54
C CYS A 231 4.42 1.69 8.46
N TYR A 232 5.32 1.50 9.43
CA TYR A 232 6.22 0.35 9.52
C TYR A 232 7.15 0.13 8.30
N SER A 233 7.26 1.13 7.41
CA SER A 233 8.03 1.09 6.15
C SER A 233 9.51 0.76 6.33
N GLY A 234 10.08 0.97 7.52
CA GLY A 234 11.43 0.55 7.87
C GLY A 234 11.69 -0.95 7.65
N GLY A 235 10.65 -1.79 7.63
CA GLY A 235 10.73 -3.22 7.28
C GLY A 235 11.21 -3.50 5.85
N TYR A 236 11.07 -2.53 4.94
CA TYR A 236 11.55 -2.64 3.56
C TYR A 236 13.05 -2.40 3.42
N VAL A 237 13.67 -1.63 4.32
CA VAL A 237 15.08 -1.21 4.20
C VAL A 237 16.05 -2.39 4.08
N PRO A 238 15.99 -3.44 4.92
CA PRO A 238 16.91 -4.56 4.83
C PRO A 238 16.79 -5.37 3.53
N LYS A 239 15.62 -5.38 2.89
CA LYS A 239 15.32 -6.12 1.67
C LYS A 239 15.70 -5.35 0.40
N LEU A 240 15.56 -4.03 0.42
CA LEU A 240 15.81 -3.16 -0.73
C LEU A 240 17.24 -2.59 -0.79
N ARG A 241 17.95 -2.51 0.33
CA ARG A 241 19.32 -1.96 0.37
C ARG A 241 20.27 -2.75 -0.53
N GLY A 242 21.23 -2.05 -1.10
CA GLY A 242 22.22 -2.67 -1.98
C GLY A 242 23.05 -1.64 -2.73
N GLN A 243 24.06 -2.12 -3.48
CA GLN A 243 24.88 -1.25 -4.31
C GLN A 243 24.00 -0.49 -5.33
N GLY A 244 24.26 0.82 -5.48
CA GLY A 244 23.51 1.66 -6.40
C GLY A 244 22.06 1.95 -5.99
N THR A 245 21.65 1.62 -4.77
CA THR A 245 20.30 1.88 -4.27
C THR A 245 20.32 2.88 -3.11
N LEU A 246 19.49 3.91 -3.18
CA LEU A 246 19.09 4.75 -2.04
C LEU A 246 17.71 4.27 -1.58
N VAL A 247 17.57 3.90 -0.30
CA VAL A 247 16.27 3.53 0.28
C VAL A 247 15.88 4.54 1.33
N LEU A 248 14.69 5.11 1.21
CA LEU A 248 14.09 6.02 2.19
C LEU A 248 12.79 5.40 2.72
N ALA A 249 12.59 5.44 4.03
CA ALA A 249 11.36 4.97 4.67
C ALA A 249 10.83 6.02 5.63
N SER A 250 9.50 6.23 5.64
CA SER A 250 8.88 7.27 6.46
C SER A 250 8.77 6.92 7.94
N ALA A 251 8.94 5.65 8.31
CA ALA A 251 8.95 5.21 9.70
C ALA A 251 9.96 4.08 9.96
N ARG A 252 10.31 3.87 11.22
CA ARG A 252 11.02 2.68 11.69
C ARG A 252 10.14 1.43 11.57
N THR A 253 10.77 0.26 11.57
CA THR A 253 10.11 -1.04 11.38
C THR A 253 8.99 -1.34 12.39
N ASP A 254 8.99 -0.75 13.58
CA ASP A 254 8.01 -0.95 14.67
C ASP A 254 7.30 0.37 15.05
N ARG A 255 7.21 1.30 14.10
CA ARG A 255 6.60 2.63 14.28
C ARG A 255 5.63 2.95 13.16
N THR A 256 4.59 3.71 13.48
CA THR A 256 3.68 4.32 12.51
C THR A 256 4.30 5.59 11.93
N SER A 257 3.82 6.02 10.77
CA SER A 257 3.97 7.38 10.24
C SER A 257 2.61 8.10 10.31
N PHE A 258 2.56 9.39 9.95
CA PHE A 258 1.41 10.26 10.25
C PHE A 258 0.98 11.14 9.08
N GLY A 259 -0.24 11.68 9.16
CA GLY A 259 -0.81 12.62 8.19
C GLY A 259 -1.51 11.96 7.00
N CYS A 260 -1.98 10.73 7.13
CA CYS A 260 -2.65 10.00 6.04
C CYS A 260 -4.18 9.87 6.22
N GLY A 261 -4.80 10.64 7.11
CA GLY A 261 -6.25 10.59 7.29
C GLY A 261 -7.01 11.36 6.20
N ALA A 262 -8.33 11.13 6.09
CA ALA A 262 -9.20 11.72 5.06
C ALA A 262 -9.11 13.26 4.94
N ASP A 263 -8.87 13.98 6.03
CA ASP A 263 -8.73 15.45 6.03
C ASP A 263 -7.32 15.93 5.66
N SER A 264 -6.39 15.03 5.32
CA SER A 264 -5.00 15.35 5.05
C SER A 264 -4.72 15.46 3.56
N ASP A 265 -4.26 16.64 3.12
CA ASP A 265 -3.85 16.81 1.72
C ASP A 265 -2.52 16.12 1.39
N ILE A 266 -1.67 15.92 2.40
CA ILE A 266 -0.35 15.28 2.30
C ILE A 266 0.05 14.63 3.63
N THR A 267 0.84 13.56 3.59
CA THR A 267 1.44 12.96 4.79
C THR A 267 2.53 13.84 5.40
N TYR A 268 2.92 13.56 6.65
CA TYR A 268 4.05 14.25 7.29
C TYR A 268 5.33 14.03 6.50
N PHE A 269 5.59 12.81 6.04
CA PHE A 269 6.79 12.52 5.27
C PHE A 269 6.73 13.14 3.87
N GLY A 270 5.58 13.07 3.19
CA GLY A 270 5.36 13.76 1.93
C GLY A 270 5.55 15.27 2.06
N ARG A 271 5.02 15.90 3.11
CA ARG A 271 5.27 17.33 3.39
C ARG A 271 6.74 17.60 3.59
N ALA A 272 7.40 16.85 4.48
CA ALA A 272 8.74 17.16 4.92
C ALA A 272 9.82 16.85 3.88
N TRP A 273 9.73 15.69 3.21
CA TRP A 273 10.72 15.26 2.23
C TRP A 273 10.33 15.68 0.81
N LEU A 274 9.16 15.24 0.33
CA LEU A 274 8.74 15.43 -1.05
C LEU A 274 8.46 16.91 -1.35
N ALA A 275 7.63 17.58 -0.55
CA ALA A 275 7.26 18.97 -0.79
C ALA A 275 8.31 19.97 -0.30
N ASP A 276 8.60 20.02 0.99
CA ASP A 276 9.45 21.09 1.53
C ASP A 276 10.93 20.79 1.29
N GLY A 277 11.35 19.55 1.56
CA GLY A 277 12.74 19.10 1.43
C GLY A 277 13.27 19.23 0.01
N LEU A 278 12.60 18.63 -0.97
CA LEU A 278 13.05 18.67 -2.36
C LEU A 278 12.91 20.07 -2.99
N ASN A 279 12.00 20.92 -2.51
CA ASN A 279 11.97 22.33 -2.91
C ASN A 279 13.09 23.17 -2.30
N ALA A 280 13.53 22.83 -1.08
CA ALA A 280 14.66 23.49 -0.44
C ALA A 280 16.01 23.09 -1.08
N THR A 281 16.16 21.85 -1.55
CA THR A 281 17.39 21.34 -2.18
C THR A 281 17.09 20.22 -3.18
N PRO A 282 17.76 20.16 -4.34
CA PRO A 282 17.62 19.03 -5.27
C PRO A 282 18.36 17.76 -4.80
N ASP A 283 19.11 17.82 -3.69
CA ASP A 283 19.78 16.66 -3.12
C ASP A 283 18.83 15.83 -2.25
N PHE A 284 18.52 14.61 -2.69
CA PHE A 284 17.57 13.72 -2.02
C PHE A 284 18.01 13.33 -0.59
N ILE A 285 19.32 13.20 -0.35
CA ILE A 285 19.89 12.84 0.95
C ILE A 285 19.87 14.05 1.88
N GLU A 286 20.22 15.24 1.37
CA GLU A 286 20.11 16.47 2.14
C GLU A 286 18.65 16.79 2.49
N ALA A 287 17.73 16.63 1.53
CA ALA A 287 16.29 16.79 1.73
C ALA A 287 15.78 15.83 2.81
N PHE A 288 16.26 14.59 2.85
CA PHE A 288 15.90 13.63 3.90
C PHE A 288 16.40 14.05 5.29
N GLY A 289 17.62 14.61 5.39
CA GLY A 289 18.12 15.17 6.64
C GLY A 289 17.26 16.32 7.17
N LYS A 290 16.80 17.22 6.28
CA LYS A 290 15.85 18.28 6.63
C LYS A 290 14.50 17.70 7.06
N ALA A 291 14.00 16.71 6.32
CA ALA A 291 12.73 16.05 6.60
C ALA A 291 12.71 15.42 7.99
N ARG A 292 13.75 14.66 8.36
CA ARG A 292 13.87 14.07 9.70
C ARG A 292 13.80 15.11 10.82
N THR A 293 14.45 16.26 10.63
CA THR A 293 14.45 17.34 11.62
C THR A 293 13.05 17.96 11.74
N ALA A 294 12.37 18.18 10.62
CA ALA A 294 11.02 18.75 10.60
C ALA A 294 10.00 17.79 11.26
N ILE A 295 10.02 16.52 10.86
CA ILE A 295 9.12 15.47 11.39
C ILE A 295 9.30 15.31 12.90
N ASP A 296 10.55 15.18 13.40
CA ASP A 296 10.82 15.08 14.84
C ASP A 296 10.28 16.31 15.61
N GLY A 297 10.40 17.51 15.02
CA GLY A 297 9.82 18.72 15.57
C GLY A 297 8.30 18.70 15.63
N TRP A 298 7.64 18.25 14.56
CA TRP A 298 6.18 18.19 14.48
C TRP A 298 5.62 17.14 15.45
N GLU A 299 6.16 15.93 15.42
CA GLU A 299 5.75 14.82 16.30
C GLU A 299 5.91 15.18 17.78
N LYS A 300 6.98 15.91 18.16
CA LYS A 300 7.15 16.42 19.53
C LYS A 300 6.08 17.44 19.92
N ARG A 301 5.74 18.37 19.02
CA ARG A 301 4.68 19.36 19.29
C ARG A 301 3.33 18.69 19.46
N ASP A 302 3.08 17.66 18.67
CA ASP A 302 1.79 16.96 18.62
C ASP A 302 1.73 15.77 19.59
N ALA A 303 2.77 15.60 20.43
CA ALA A 303 2.90 14.54 21.43
C ALA A 303 2.75 13.11 20.87
N LEU A 304 3.21 12.91 19.63
CA LEU A 304 3.21 11.63 18.94
C LEU A 304 4.45 10.81 19.32
N LEU A 305 4.30 9.48 19.29
CA LEU A 305 5.45 8.58 19.36
C LEU A 305 6.28 8.77 18.08
N PRO A 306 7.58 9.12 18.16
CA PRO A 306 8.34 9.46 16.97
C PRO A 306 8.39 8.33 15.93
N SER A 307 8.14 8.67 14.66
CA SER A 307 8.18 7.71 13.55
C SER A 307 9.60 7.24 13.24
N GLU A 308 10.60 8.07 13.52
CA GLU A 308 12.03 7.83 13.24
C GLU A 308 12.28 7.40 11.78
N PRO A 309 12.09 8.28 10.77
CA PRO A 309 12.32 7.95 9.37
C PRO A 309 13.72 7.37 9.11
N GLN A 310 13.82 6.36 8.25
CA GLN A 310 15.05 5.59 8.00
C GLN A 310 15.63 5.85 6.60
N ILE A 311 16.95 5.76 6.49
CA ILE A 311 17.69 5.92 5.23
C ILE A 311 18.81 4.88 5.14
N ASP A 312 18.96 4.26 3.97
CA ASP A 312 20.12 3.44 3.60
C ASP A 312 20.71 3.97 2.29
N ILE A 313 22.02 4.23 2.30
CA ILE A 313 22.77 4.80 1.16
C ILE A 313 23.72 3.73 0.63
N GLY A 314 23.29 3.04 -0.41
CA GLY A 314 24.08 2.03 -1.10
C GLY A 314 25.36 2.59 -1.75
N ALA A 315 26.38 1.74 -1.88
CA ALA A 315 27.65 2.16 -2.49
C ALA A 315 27.43 2.75 -3.91
N GLY A 316 27.95 3.96 -4.13
CA GLY A 316 27.96 4.67 -5.41
C GLY A 316 26.69 5.48 -5.76
N ILE A 317 25.54 5.28 -5.09
CA ILE A 317 24.31 6.00 -5.46
C ILE A 317 24.43 7.50 -5.19
N GLN A 318 25.11 7.89 -4.11
CA GLN A 318 25.32 9.30 -3.78
C GLN A 318 26.10 10.02 -4.88
N ASP A 319 27.24 9.47 -5.32
CA ASP A 319 28.05 10.04 -6.40
C ASP A 319 27.27 10.11 -7.71
N LYS A 320 26.44 9.09 -7.98
CA LYS A 320 25.59 9.06 -9.17
C LYS A 320 24.55 10.17 -9.16
N LEU A 321 23.86 10.36 -8.03
CA LEU A 321 22.88 11.43 -7.86
C LEU A 321 23.55 12.81 -7.91
N GLU A 322 24.76 12.95 -7.35
CA GLU A 322 25.53 14.19 -7.44
C GLU A 322 25.91 14.51 -8.90
N ALA A 323 26.38 13.52 -9.66
CA ALA A 323 26.69 13.69 -11.08
C ALA A 323 25.44 14.08 -11.89
N TRP A 324 24.31 13.42 -11.65
CA TRP A 324 23.03 13.79 -12.26
C TRP A 324 22.67 15.25 -11.96
N ARG A 325 22.73 15.70 -10.70
CA ARG A 325 22.38 17.08 -10.32
C ARG A 325 23.25 18.14 -10.99
N LYS A 326 24.51 17.84 -11.32
CA LYS A 326 25.41 18.76 -12.05
C LYS A 326 24.96 18.96 -13.51
N GLU A 327 24.27 17.98 -14.09
CA GLU A 327 23.79 18.00 -15.47
C GLU A 327 22.29 18.33 -15.59
N ALA A 328 21.54 18.14 -14.51
CA ALA A 328 20.11 18.37 -14.47
C ALA A 328 19.79 19.86 -14.53
N SER A 329 18.80 20.22 -15.36
CA SER A 329 18.23 21.57 -15.37
C SER A 329 17.30 21.74 -14.17
N ILE A 330 17.88 21.99 -12.99
CA ILE A 330 17.10 22.20 -11.77
C ILE A 330 16.30 23.50 -11.90
N GLY A 331 14.98 23.35 -12.00
CA GLY A 331 14.02 24.45 -12.09
C GLY A 331 13.75 25.12 -10.74
N PRO A 332 12.85 26.13 -10.71
CA PRO A 332 12.44 26.78 -9.47
C PRO A 332 11.78 25.79 -8.50
N ALA A 333 11.54 26.24 -7.27
CA ALA A 333 10.68 25.49 -6.36
C ALA A 333 9.27 25.37 -6.97
N ALA A 334 8.67 24.19 -6.86
CA ALA A 334 7.32 23.85 -7.27
C ALA A 334 6.49 23.56 -6.01
N PRO A 335 5.82 24.56 -5.42
CA PRO A 335 5.05 24.38 -4.19
C PRO A 335 3.98 23.30 -4.35
N PHE A 336 3.78 22.51 -3.30
CA PHE A 336 2.69 21.54 -3.26
C PHE A 336 1.33 22.24 -3.31
N ARG A 337 0.43 21.67 -4.10
CA ARG A 337 -1.00 21.99 -4.15
C ARG A 337 -1.73 20.66 -4.30
N ALA A 338 -2.71 20.42 -3.44
CA ALA A 338 -3.58 19.28 -3.64
C ALA A 338 -4.31 19.46 -4.99
N PRO A 339 -4.43 18.40 -5.79
CA PRO A 339 -5.36 18.35 -6.91
C PRO A 339 -6.79 18.73 -6.46
N ASP A 340 -7.52 19.40 -7.35
CA ASP A 340 -8.94 19.73 -7.17
C ASP A 340 -9.83 18.47 -7.32
#